data_AF-A0A2D6X6B1-F1
#
_entry.id   AF-A0A2D6X6B1-F1
#
_cell.length_a   1.000
_cell.length_b   1.000
_cell.length_c   1.000
_cell.angle_alpha   90.00
_cell.angle_beta   90.00
_cell.angle_gamma   90.00
#
_symmetry.space_group_name_H-M   'P 1'
#
loop_
_entity.id
_entity.type
_entity.pdbx_description
1 polymer ?
#
loop_
_entity_poly.entity_id
_entity_poly.type
_entity_poly.pdbx_seq_one_letter_code
_entity_poly.pdbx_strand_id
1 'polypeptide(L)'
;MICNRCVLDTVEVPDIYFDYEGICNYCRKFEKDEFDRTVEKNNLQWVYHNLRKRKGKYQCLLGLSGGVDSSMCLRYLIENGIKPLTYSIDNGWNTEASDENIMRLVEGMKVPFFRYTIDIDKFKNLQDAFIQSGTKNLEIPTDHILMASTYEMALKHGIKDIISGGNLATEGILPKSYGYQARDLKHLKAVYKQFKGEKLTGLPMISLPKYLYSRFVKGIRITNLLDYYEYDRGEAIKLLEEKYGYTDYGLKHEESNFTKWFQNFYLPAKFNLDKRKPHFSSLINSGQMKREDALKQLAQFPTFDSMGNEEKVLKYTKRDYKEYPNNEKLWDFLSKVYANLVKRK
;
A
#
# COMPACT_ATOMS: atom_id res chain seq x y z
N MET A 1 -0.30 -1.36 -27.91
CA MET A 1 1.18 -1.29 -27.88
C MET A 1 1.64 -1.61 -26.48
N ILE A 2 2.72 -2.39 -26.34
CA ILE A 2 3.32 -2.76 -25.04
C ILE A 2 4.69 -2.07 -24.95
N CYS A 3 5.08 -1.59 -23.77
CA CYS A 3 6.38 -0.99 -23.53
C CYS A 3 7.53 -1.95 -23.89
N ASN A 4 8.61 -1.43 -24.47
CA ASN A 4 9.80 -2.22 -24.79
C ASN A 4 10.61 -2.61 -23.54
N ARG A 5 10.55 -1.81 -22.46
CA ARG A 5 11.26 -2.08 -21.20
C ARG A 5 10.42 -2.92 -20.21
N CYS A 6 9.16 -2.57 -20.02
CA CYS A 6 8.28 -3.26 -19.05
C CYS A 6 7.11 -3.97 -19.74
N VAL A 7 6.04 -4.26 -19.00
CA VAL A 7 4.85 -4.99 -19.46
C VAL A 7 3.57 -4.16 -19.44
N LEU A 8 3.67 -2.85 -19.17
CA LEU A 8 2.52 -1.94 -19.33
C LEU A 8 2.17 -1.73 -20.80
N ASP A 9 0.88 -1.52 -21.06
CA ASP A 9 0.33 -1.36 -22.40
C ASP A 9 -0.77 -0.30 -22.48
N THR A 10 -1.14 0.03 -23.72
CA THR A 10 -2.19 1.00 -24.05
C THR A 10 -3.62 0.51 -23.81
N VAL A 11 -3.83 -0.80 -23.58
CA VAL A 11 -5.16 -1.39 -23.38
C VAL A 11 -5.62 -1.11 -21.95
N GLU A 12 -4.75 -1.31 -20.97
CA GLU A 12 -5.08 -1.12 -19.55
C GLU A 12 -4.75 0.28 -19.01
N VAL A 13 -3.83 1.00 -19.67
CA VAL A 13 -3.28 2.27 -19.20
C VAL A 13 -3.57 3.39 -20.21
N PRO A 14 -4.71 4.10 -20.10
CA PRO A 14 -5.10 5.10 -21.10
C PRO A 14 -4.17 6.31 -21.21
N ASP A 15 -3.44 6.63 -20.15
CA ASP A 15 -2.52 7.77 -20.08
C ASP A 15 -1.06 7.37 -20.33
N ILE A 16 -0.82 6.15 -20.83
CA ILE A 16 0.52 5.72 -21.24
C ILE A 16 0.92 6.40 -22.55
N TYR A 17 2.16 6.89 -22.60
CA TYR A 17 2.79 7.34 -23.83
C TYR A 17 4.23 6.84 -23.88
N PHE A 18 4.75 6.70 -25.10
CA PHE A 18 6.07 6.13 -25.37
C PHE A 18 6.97 7.18 -26.01
N ASP A 19 8.27 7.08 -25.70
CA ASP A 19 9.30 7.82 -26.43
C ASP A 19 9.71 7.08 -27.72
N TYR A 20 10.72 7.62 -28.41
CA TYR A 20 11.24 7.08 -29.66
C TYR A 20 11.88 5.69 -29.51
N GLU A 21 12.28 5.29 -28.30
CA GLU A 21 12.82 3.96 -27.99
C GLU A 21 11.69 2.95 -27.63
N GLY A 22 10.43 3.40 -27.63
CA GLY A 22 9.29 2.61 -27.20
C GLY A 22 9.22 2.40 -25.69
N ILE A 23 9.90 3.25 -24.91
CA ILE A 23 9.89 3.19 -23.44
C ILE A 23 8.78 4.11 -22.91
N CYS A 24 7.96 3.58 -22.00
CA CYS A 24 6.80 4.32 -21.50
C CYS A 24 7.18 5.37 -20.44
N ASN A 25 6.32 6.38 -20.32
CA ASN A 25 6.41 7.44 -19.33
C ASN A 25 6.53 6.95 -17.87
N TYR A 26 5.95 5.79 -17.55
CA TYR A 26 6.07 5.18 -16.23
C TYR A 26 7.48 4.63 -15.93
N CYS A 27 8.12 4.01 -16.91
CA CYS A 27 9.52 3.57 -16.78
C CYS A 27 10.46 4.78 -16.67
N ARG A 28 10.23 5.83 -17.45
CA ARG A 28 11.02 7.08 -17.36
C ARG A 28 10.83 7.77 -16.02
N LYS A 29 9.62 7.78 -15.48
CA LYS A 29 9.36 8.30 -14.13
C LYS A 29 10.10 7.46 -13.08
N PHE A 30 10.03 6.13 -13.18
CA PHE A 30 10.74 5.24 -12.25
C PHE A 30 12.26 5.50 -12.28
N GLU A 31 12.86 5.58 -13.47
CA GLU A 31 14.29 5.86 -13.65
C GLU A 31 14.70 7.16 -12.98
N LYS A 32 13.86 8.21 -13.12
CA LYS A 32 14.08 9.47 -12.42
C LYS A 32 13.93 9.33 -10.90
N ASP A 33 12.84 8.71 -10.43
CA ASP A 33 12.58 8.53 -9.00
C ASP A 33 13.71 7.71 -8.34
N GLU A 34 14.27 6.74 -9.06
CA GLU A 34 15.39 5.90 -8.62
C GLU A 34 16.70 6.71 -8.59
N PHE A 35 16.94 7.55 -9.59
CA PHE A 35 18.07 8.49 -9.58
C PHE A 35 17.98 9.43 -8.37
N ASP A 36 16.83 10.10 -8.18
CA ASP A 36 16.59 11.01 -7.05
C ASP A 36 16.79 10.27 -5.71
N ARG A 37 16.25 9.04 -5.59
CA ARG A 37 16.47 8.16 -4.42
C ARG A 37 17.95 7.89 -4.17
N THR A 38 18.72 7.52 -5.20
CA THR A 38 20.15 7.18 -5.04
C THR A 38 21.01 8.36 -4.61
N VAL A 39 20.68 9.58 -5.06
CA VAL A 39 21.33 10.80 -4.60
C VAL A 39 21.02 11.05 -3.11
N GLU A 40 19.79 10.75 -2.67
CA GLU A 40 19.37 10.90 -1.27
C GLU A 40 19.80 9.76 -0.33
N LYS A 41 20.28 8.60 -0.86
CA LYS A 41 20.70 7.42 -0.07
C LYS A 41 21.71 7.74 1.04
N ASN A 42 22.49 8.79 0.89
CA ASN A 42 23.46 9.26 1.90
C ASN A 42 22.83 9.69 3.25
N ASN A 43 21.51 9.64 3.39
CA ASN A 43 20.79 10.03 4.60
C ASN A 43 20.32 8.87 5.50
N LEU A 44 20.62 7.59 5.22
CA LEU A 44 20.17 6.49 6.08
C LEU A 44 20.64 6.65 7.54
N GLN A 45 21.92 6.99 7.75
CA GLN A 45 22.44 7.25 9.10
C GLN A 45 21.75 8.46 9.76
N TRP A 46 21.36 9.45 8.97
CA TRP A 46 20.61 10.60 9.44
C TRP A 46 19.17 10.24 9.85
N VAL A 47 18.52 9.31 9.14
CA VAL A 47 17.22 8.74 9.53
C VAL A 47 17.34 8.09 10.91
N TYR A 48 18.30 7.18 11.11
CA TYR A 48 18.48 6.53 12.41
C TYR A 48 18.89 7.50 13.50
N HIS A 49 19.75 8.48 13.21
CA HIS A 49 20.10 9.55 14.14
C HIS A 49 18.87 10.32 14.64
N ASN A 50 17.96 10.69 13.73
CA ASN A 50 16.74 11.39 14.10
C ASN A 50 15.78 10.53 14.91
N LEU A 51 15.67 9.24 14.57
CA LEU A 51 14.87 8.29 15.34
C LEU A 51 15.43 8.15 16.77
N ARG A 52 16.75 8.00 16.93
CA ARG A 52 17.41 7.91 18.25
C ARG A 52 17.22 9.15 19.12
N LYS A 53 17.07 10.33 18.51
CA LYS A 53 16.77 11.58 19.23
C LYS A 53 15.36 11.65 19.81
N ARG A 54 14.45 10.75 19.41
CA ARG A 54 13.08 10.76 19.95
C ARG A 54 13.08 10.31 21.41
N LYS A 55 12.52 11.16 22.26
CA LYS A 55 12.27 10.87 23.67
C LYS A 55 11.00 10.03 23.81
N GLY A 56 10.95 9.16 24.82
CA GLY A 56 9.80 8.30 25.10
C GLY A 56 10.13 6.82 24.99
N LYS A 57 9.13 5.98 25.26
CA LYS A 57 9.28 4.50 25.25
C LYS A 57 9.60 3.96 23.86
N TYR A 58 9.03 4.57 22.82
CA TYR A 58 9.15 4.15 21.43
C TYR A 58 9.60 5.31 20.55
N GLN A 59 10.54 5.06 19.64
CA GLN A 59 11.07 6.08 18.73
C GLN A 59 10.24 6.24 17.45
N CYS A 60 9.55 5.18 17.03
CA CYS A 60 8.72 5.18 15.84
C CYS A 60 7.54 4.21 15.98
N LEU A 61 6.59 4.31 15.06
CA LEU A 61 5.45 3.41 14.90
C LEU A 61 5.66 2.60 13.63
N LEU A 62 5.46 1.28 13.68
CA LEU A 62 5.54 0.40 12.51
C LEU A 62 4.33 -0.53 12.50
N GLY A 63 3.55 -0.48 11.41
CA GLY A 63 2.52 -1.47 11.14
C GLY A 63 3.14 -2.73 10.54
N LEU A 64 2.74 -3.91 11.03
CA LEU A 64 3.13 -5.22 10.51
C LEU A 64 1.93 -5.84 9.78
N SER A 65 2.10 -6.17 8.50
CA SER A 65 1.07 -6.82 7.67
C SER A 65 1.28 -8.33 7.51
N GLY A 66 2.40 -8.86 8.03
CA GLY A 66 2.86 -10.23 7.70
C GLY A 66 3.55 -10.32 6.34
N GLY A 67 3.55 -9.22 5.56
CA GLY A 67 4.27 -9.10 4.30
C GLY A 67 5.77 -8.88 4.47
N VAL A 68 6.54 -9.18 3.42
CA VAL A 68 8.01 -9.12 3.38
C VAL A 68 8.54 -7.73 3.76
N ASP A 69 7.93 -6.68 3.21
CA ASP A 69 8.42 -5.31 3.32
C ASP A 69 8.37 -4.77 4.76
N SER A 70 7.23 -4.94 5.43
CA SER A 70 7.07 -4.51 6.83
C SER A 70 7.97 -5.31 7.78
N SER A 71 8.19 -6.59 7.45
CA SER A 71 9.10 -7.49 8.16
C SER A 71 10.56 -7.04 8.06
N MET A 72 10.99 -6.64 6.86
CA MET A 72 12.33 -6.08 6.65
C MET A 72 12.52 -4.72 7.32
N CYS A 73 11.51 -3.85 7.29
CA CYS A 73 11.52 -2.60 8.06
C CYS A 73 11.75 -2.86 9.55
N LEU A 74 11.04 -3.84 10.13
CA LEU A 74 11.23 -4.22 11.53
C LEU A 74 12.67 -4.68 11.79
N ARG A 75 13.17 -5.63 10.99
CA ARG A 75 14.54 -6.14 11.08
C ARG A 75 15.57 -5.00 11.10
N TYR A 76 15.49 -4.09 10.12
CA TYR A 76 16.42 -2.97 10.01
C TYR A 76 16.36 -2.00 11.19
N LEU A 77 15.17 -1.76 11.75
CA LEU A 77 15.03 -0.93 12.95
C LEU A 77 15.72 -1.58 14.15
N ILE A 78 15.48 -2.87 14.37
CA ILE A 78 16.02 -3.62 15.52
C ILE A 78 17.55 -3.76 15.43
N GLU A 79 18.09 -4.11 14.26
CA GLU A 79 19.54 -4.19 14.04
C GLU A 79 20.25 -2.84 14.30
N ASN A 80 19.55 -1.72 14.10
CA ASN A 80 20.07 -0.39 14.37
C ASN A 80 19.74 0.15 15.78
N GLY A 81 19.20 -0.70 16.66
CA GLY A 81 18.89 -0.37 18.05
C GLY A 81 17.72 0.61 18.23
N ILE A 82 16.86 0.76 17.21
CA ILE A 82 15.64 1.56 17.31
C ILE A 82 14.55 0.72 17.97
N LYS A 83 13.77 1.32 18.88
CA LYS A 83 12.63 0.65 19.55
C LYS A 83 11.32 1.10 18.91
N PRO A 84 10.77 0.36 17.93
CA PRO A 84 9.45 0.64 17.39
C PRO A 84 8.36 0.24 18.38
N LEU A 85 7.24 0.94 18.33
CA LEU A 85 5.94 0.37 18.72
C LEU A 85 5.40 -0.37 17.50
N THR A 86 5.30 -1.69 17.57
CA THR A 86 4.75 -2.50 16.48
C THR A 86 3.29 -2.79 16.71
N TYR A 87 2.53 -2.88 15.62
CA TYR A 87 1.12 -3.19 15.69
C TYR A 87 0.61 -3.77 14.38
N SER A 88 -0.55 -4.40 14.44
CA SER A 88 -1.29 -4.82 13.26
C SER A 88 -2.75 -4.49 13.45
N ILE A 89 -3.45 -4.28 12.34
CA ILE A 89 -4.89 -4.05 12.33
C ILE A 89 -5.52 -5.29 11.76
N ASP A 90 -6.43 -5.89 12.53
CA ASP A 90 -7.19 -7.04 12.11
C ASP A 90 -8.58 -6.57 11.64
N ASN A 91 -8.79 -6.74 10.34
CA ASN A 91 -10.02 -6.44 9.64
C ASN A 91 -10.77 -7.72 9.20
N GLY A 92 -10.31 -8.90 9.65
CA GLY A 92 -10.86 -10.20 9.33
C GLY A 92 -10.37 -10.83 8.02
N TRP A 93 -9.40 -10.23 7.32
CA TRP A 93 -8.93 -10.72 6.01
C TRP A 93 -7.51 -11.25 5.97
N ASN A 94 -6.76 -11.19 7.07
CA ASN A 94 -5.42 -11.76 7.12
C ASN A 94 -5.46 -13.25 6.77
N THR A 95 -4.46 -13.71 6.02
CA THR A 95 -4.18 -15.13 5.87
C THR A 95 -3.56 -15.69 7.15
N GLU A 96 -3.69 -17.00 7.35
CA GLU A 96 -3.01 -17.70 8.45
C GLU A 96 -1.49 -17.47 8.40
N ALA A 97 -0.89 -17.59 7.21
CA ALA A 97 0.53 -17.32 7.00
C ALA A 97 0.92 -15.87 7.37
N SER A 98 0.08 -14.87 7.08
CA SER A 98 0.32 -13.48 7.49
C SER A 98 0.39 -13.35 9.02
N ASP A 99 -0.59 -13.92 9.73
CA ASP A 99 -0.61 -13.84 11.19
C ASP A 99 0.53 -14.62 11.85
N GLU A 100 0.86 -15.80 11.32
CA GLU A 100 2.05 -16.57 11.74
C GLU A 100 3.33 -15.78 11.53
N ASN A 101 3.52 -15.17 10.35
CA ASN A 101 4.69 -14.37 10.04
C ASN A 101 4.84 -13.18 10.99
N ILE A 102 3.75 -12.49 11.31
CA ILE A 102 3.75 -11.42 12.32
C ILE A 102 4.24 -11.96 13.66
N MET A 103 3.68 -13.08 14.14
CA MET A 103 4.02 -13.63 15.45
C MET A 103 5.47 -14.13 15.51
N ARG A 104 5.95 -14.83 14.48
CA ARG A 104 7.36 -15.27 14.37
C ARG A 104 8.35 -14.11 14.48
N LEU A 105 8.06 -12.99 13.84
CA LEU A 105 8.91 -11.79 13.91
C LEU A 105 8.83 -11.10 15.28
N VAL A 106 7.62 -10.97 15.83
CA VAL A 106 7.39 -10.36 17.13
C VAL A 106 8.13 -11.12 18.23
N GLU A 107 8.00 -12.44 18.25
CA GLU A 107 8.65 -13.34 19.21
C GLU A 107 10.17 -13.42 18.96
N GLY A 108 10.58 -13.61 17.70
CA GLY A 108 11.97 -13.74 17.30
C GLY A 108 12.80 -12.48 17.57
N MET A 109 12.22 -11.30 17.37
CA MET A 109 12.90 -10.02 17.62
C MET A 109 12.57 -9.40 18.99
N LYS A 110 11.70 -10.04 19.78
CA LYS A 110 11.28 -9.61 21.12
C LYS A 110 10.79 -8.15 21.17
N VAL A 111 9.89 -7.81 20.25
CA VAL A 111 9.39 -6.44 20.08
C VAL A 111 8.00 -6.26 20.70
N PRO A 112 7.68 -5.04 21.17
CA PRO A 112 6.34 -4.75 21.68
C PRO A 112 5.34 -4.78 20.54
N PHE A 113 4.28 -5.58 20.68
CA PHE A 113 3.25 -5.76 19.67
C PHE A 113 1.86 -5.58 20.28
N PHE A 114 0.97 -4.93 19.53
CA PHE A 114 -0.45 -4.95 19.83
C PHE A 114 -1.28 -5.22 18.57
N ARG A 115 -2.31 -6.03 18.73
CA ARG A 115 -3.31 -6.31 17.70
C ARG A 115 -4.50 -5.38 17.92
N TYR A 116 -4.90 -4.62 16.90
CA TYR A 116 -6.10 -3.80 16.93
C TYR A 116 -7.16 -4.40 16.00
N THR A 117 -8.09 -5.17 16.57
CA THR A 117 -9.23 -5.70 15.84
C THR A 117 -10.33 -4.64 15.74
N ILE A 118 -10.75 -4.35 14.51
CA ILE A 118 -11.86 -3.41 14.27
C ILE A 118 -13.21 -4.09 14.45
N ASP A 119 -14.28 -3.30 14.45
CA ASP A 119 -15.65 -3.83 14.37
C ASP A 119 -15.86 -4.50 13.01
N ILE A 120 -15.75 -5.83 12.99
CA ILE A 120 -15.78 -6.66 11.78
C ILE A 120 -17.11 -6.54 11.04
N ASP A 121 -18.23 -6.47 11.76
CA ASP A 121 -19.56 -6.39 11.14
C ASP A 121 -19.77 -5.03 10.47
N LYS A 122 -19.33 -3.95 11.12
CA LYS A 122 -19.33 -2.62 10.48
C LYS A 122 -18.39 -2.56 9.28
N PHE A 123 -17.22 -3.20 9.37
CA PHE A 123 -16.28 -3.21 8.26
C PHE A 123 -16.79 -4.01 7.05
N LYS A 124 -17.38 -5.20 7.28
CA LYS A 124 -18.06 -5.99 6.26
C LYS A 124 -19.15 -5.18 5.58
N ASN A 125 -19.96 -4.45 6.34
CA ASN A 125 -20.99 -3.56 5.78
C ASN A 125 -20.38 -2.47 4.90
N LEU A 126 -19.25 -1.87 5.31
CA LEU A 126 -18.55 -0.89 4.51
C LEU A 126 -18.00 -1.49 3.19
N GLN A 127 -17.36 -2.65 3.25
CA GLN A 127 -16.86 -3.32 2.05
C GLN A 127 -18.00 -3.74 1.12
N ASP A 128 -19.11 -4.28 1.66
CA ASP A 128 -20.28 -4.63 0.87
C ASP A 128 -20.87 -3.42 0.13
N ALA A 129 -20.90 -2.24 0.76
CA ALA A 129 -21.30 -1.00 0.06
C ALA A 129 -20.38 -0.67 -1.12
N PHE A 130 -19.07 -0.90 -1.00
CA PHE A 130 -18.11 -0.71 -2.08
C PHE A 130 -18.24 -1.76 -3.18
N ILE A 131 -18.49 -3.03 -2.83
CA ILE A 131 -18.77 -4.09 -3.81
C ILE A 131 -20.02 -3.74 -4.62
N GLN A 132 -21.11 -3.36 -3.94
CA GLN A 132 -22.37 -2.94 -4.59
C GLN A 132 -22.21 -1.69 -5.45
N SER A 133 -21.26 -0.80 -5.10
CA SER A 133 -20.95 0.38 -5.90
C SER A 133 -20.43 0.06 -7.30
N GLY A 134 -19.84 -1.13 -7.48
CA GLY A 134 -19.20 -1.51 -8.73
C GLY A 134 -18.06 -0.57 -9.13
N THR A 135 -17.47 0.14 -8.17
CA THR A 135 -16.30 0.99 -8.38
C THR A 135 -15.04 0.16 -8.56
N LYS A 136 -14.05 0.72 -9.26
CA LYS A 136 -12.81 0.02 -9.59
C LYS A 136 -11.96 -0.34 -8.37
N ASN A 137 -11.85 0.55 -7.38
CA ASN A 137 -10.97 0.33 -6.22
C ASN A 137 -11.78 -0.10 -4.99
N LEU A 138 -11.86 -1.41 -4.75
CA LEU A 138 -12.56 -1.98 -3.59
C LEU A 138 -11.72 -1.98 -2.31
N GLU A 139 -10.44 -1.61 -2.37
CA GLU A 139 -9.55 -1.53 -1.19
C GLU A 139 -9.62 -0.19 -0.46
N ILE A 140 -10.35 0.79 -1.00
CA ILE A 140 -10.55 2.10 -0.34
C ILE A 140 -11.00 1.96 1.14
N PRO A 141 -11.96 1.08 1.50
CA PRO A 141 -12.28 0.78 2.89
C PRO A 141 -11.08 0.34 3.74
N THR A 142 -10.34 -0.67 3.29
CA THR A 142 -9.18 -1.23 4.01
C THR A 142 -8.12 -0.16 4.20
N ASP A 143 -7.65 0.44 3.10
CA ASP A 143 -6.60 1.44 3.09
C ASP A 143 -6.95 2.67 3.96
N HIS A 144 -8.21 3.09 3.94
CA HIS A 144 -8.66 4.22 4.76
C HIS A 144 -8.55 3.89 6.26
N ILE A 145 -9.00 2.70 6.66
CA ILE A 145 -8.97 2.26 8.06
C ILE A 145 -7.54 2.04 8.54
N LEU A 146 -6.68 1.43 7.71
CA LEU A 146 -5.26 1.26 8.01
C LEU A 146 -4.61 2.61 8.26
N MET A 147 -4.80 3.57 7.34
CA MET A 147 -4.27 4.92 7.49
C MET A 147 -4.84 5.63 8.73
N ALA A 148 -6.17 5.61 8.92
CA ALA A 148 -6.82 6.32 10.02
C ALA A 148 -6.33 5.81 11.38
N SER A 149 -6.25 4.49 11.52
CA SER A 149 -5.76 3.81 12.72
C SER A 149 -4.27 4.09 12.95
N THR A 150 -3.45 4.11 11.89
CA THR A 150 -2.02 4.48 11.99
C THR A 150 -1.86 5.87 12.62
N TYR A 151 -2.58 6.86 12.10
CA TYR A 151 -2.52 8.23 12.63
C TYR A 151 -3.09 8.34 14.04
N GLU A 152 -4.16 7.60 14.34
CA GLU A 152 -4.73 7.55 15.69
C GLU A 152 -3.73 6.98 16.70
N MET A 153 -3.05 5.88 16.37
CA MET A 153 -2.01 5.29 17.21
C MET A 153 -0.82 6.22 17.39
N ALA A 154 -0.34 6.85 16.32
CA ALA A 154 0.74 7.83 16.40
C ALA A 154 0.38 9.00 17.33
N LEU A 155 -0.84 9.55 17.23
CA LEU A 155 -1.31 10.61 18.10
C LEU A 155 -1.47 10.16 19.55
N LYS A 156 -2.09 8.99 19.78
CA LYS A 156 -2.35 8.43 21.12
C LYS A 156 -1.05 8.20 21.89
N HIS A 157 0.00 7.73 21.21
CA HIS A 157 1.30 7.46 21.82
C HIS A 157 2.31 8.61 21.71
N GLY A 158 1.92 9.74 21.12
CA GLY A 158 2.82 10.89 20.93
C GLY A 158 3.99 10.61 19.98
N ILE A 159 3.87 9.63 19.10
CA ILE A 159 4.90 9.20 18.15
C ILE A 159 4.82 10.06 16.88
N LYS A 160 5.97 10.57 16.44
CA LYS A 160 6.07 11.47 15.27
C LYS A 160 6.55 10.78 14.00
N ASP A 161 7.28 9.68 14.11
CA ASP A 161 7.81 8.97 12.94
C ASP A 161 7.07 7.65 12.77
N ILE A 162 6.43 7.51 11.61
CA ILE A 162 5.80 6.28 11.14
C ILE A 162 6.73 5.68 10.10
N ILE A 163 7.08 4.41 10.25
CA ILE A 163 7.85 3.65 9.27
C ILE A 163 6.88 2.87 8.39
N SER A 164 7.08 2.98 7.08
CA SER A 164 6.29 2.32 6.05
C SER A 164 7.15 1.32 5.27
N GLY A 165 6.54 0.18 4.90
CA GLY A 165 7.14 -0.80 4.00
C GLY A 165 7.04 -0.42 2.51
N GLY A 166 6.25 0.60 2.16
CA GLY A 166 6.17 1.09 0.78
C GLY A 166 7.56 1.47 0.25
N ASN A 167 7.85 1.11 -1.00
CA ASN A 167 9.14 1.31 -1.61
C ASN A 167 9.05 1.42 -3.13
N LEU A 168 10.04 2.08 -3.73
CA LEU A 168 10.14 2.24 -5.17
C LEU A 168 10.39 0.90 -5.86
N ALA A 169 11.25 0.04 -5.30
CA ALA A 169 11.74 -1.18 -5.95
C ALA A 169 10.63 -2.17 -6.36
N THR A 170 9.56 -2.28 -5.55
CA THR A 170 8.46 -3.23 -5.79
C THR A 170 7.14 -2.56 -6.16
N GLU A 171 6.96 -1.25 -5.89
CA GLU A 171 5.69 -0.54 -6.07
C GLU A 171 5.83 0.85 -6.73
N GLY A 172 6.99 1.14 -7.33
CA GLY A 172 7.27 2.45 -7.95
C GLY A 172 6.40 2.79 -9.17
N ILE A 173 5.80 1.79 -9.80
CA ILE A 173 4.92 1.94 -10.95
C ILE A 173 3.51 1.53 -10.56
N LEU A 174 2.59 2.51 -10.50
CA LEU A 174 1.16 2.29 -10.42
C LEU A 174 0.40 3.39 -11.20
N PRO A 175 -0.24 3.07 -12.32
CA PRO A 175 -1.04 4.03 -13.06
C PRO A 175 -2.19 4.61 -12.24
N LYS A 176 -2.42 5.92 -12.34
CA LYS A 176 -3.51 6.59 -11.62
C LYS A 176 -4.88 6.07 -12.07
N SER A 177 -4.99 5.58 -13.31
CA SER A 177 -6.21 4.99 -13.85
C SER A 177 -6.68 3.73 -13.09
N TYR A 178 -5.82 3.09 -12.28
CA TYR A 178 -6.17 1.84 -11.59
C TYR A 178 -7.01 2.05 -10.33
N GLY A 179 -7.18 3.29 -9.85
CA GLY A 179 -8.03 3.52 -8.69
C GLY A 179 -8.09 4.96 -8.22
N TYR A 180 -8.81 5.16 -7.11
CA TYR A 180 -8.90 6.43 -6.43
C TYR A 180 -8.27 6.33 -5.04
N GLN A 181 -7.77 7.45 -4.52
CA GLN A 181 -7.05 7.47 -3.25
C GLN A 181 -7.97 7.26 -2.04
N ALA A 182 -7.56 6.36 -1.15
CA ALA A 182 -8.32 6.03 0.05
C ALA A 182 -8.40 7.15 1.10
N ARG A 183 -7.64 8.24 0.96
CA ARG A 183 -7.63 9.36 1.92
C ARG A 183 -8.92 10.18 1.92
N ASP A 184 -9.72 10.10 0.86
CA ASP A 184 -10.91 10.91 0.73
C ASP A 184 -12.10 10.36 1.54
N LEU A 185 -12.21 10.82 2.78
CA LEU A 185 -13.32 10.46 3.66
C LEU A 185 -14.69 10.85 3.10
N LYS A 186 -14.78 11.88 2.24
CA LYS A 186 -16.05 12.28 1.64
C LYS A 186 -16.54 11.21 0.67
N HIS A 187 -15.65 10.72 -0.20
CA HIS A 187 -15.94 9.60 -1.10
C HIS A 187 -16.34 8.34 -0.33
N LEU A 188 -15.56 7.96 0.70
CA LEU A 188 -15.86 6.80 1.55
C LEU A 188 -17.28 6.86 2.14
N LYS A 189 -17.63 7.99 2.74
CA LYS A 189 -18.96 8.21 3.34
C LYS A 189 -20.08 8.29 2.30
N ALA A 190 -19.81 8.84 1.13
CA ALA A 190 -20.79 8.99 0.07
C ALA A 190 -21.20 7.63 -0.52
N VAL A 191 -20.21 6.78 -0.85
CA VAL A 191 -20.46 5.41 -1.30
C VAL A 191 -21.24 4.64 -0.23
N TYR A 192 -20.79 4.66 1.03
CA TYR A 192 -21.49 3.97 2.11
C TYR A 192 -22.95 4.42 2.26
N LYS A 193 -23.19 5.74 2.33
CA LYS A 193 -24.54 6.29 2.48
C LYS A 193 -25.46 5.90 1.35
N GLN A 194 -24.96 5.84 0.11
CA GLN A 194 -25.78 5.50 -1.05
C GLN A 194 -26.31 4.06 -1.00
N PHE A 195 -25.51 3.10 -0.52
CA PHE A 195 -25.90 1.68 -0.51
C PHE A 195 -26.44 1.18 0.83
N LYS A 196 -26.15 1.88 1.93
CA LYS A 196 -26.62 1.49 3.27
C LYS A 196 -27.72 2.39 3.83
N GLY A 197 -27.96 3.56 3.21
CA GLY A 197 -29.00 4.50 3.63
C GLY A 197 -28.70 5.26 4.93
N GLU A 198 -27.58 4.97 5.60
CA GLU A 198 -27.23 5.52 6.90
C GLU A 198 -25.83 6.17 6.92
N LYS A 199 -25.46 6.78 8.04
CA LYS A 199 -24.15 7.42 8.22
C LYS A 199 -23.13 6.39 8.69
N LEU A 200 -21.97 6.33 8.02
CA LEU A 200 -20.83 5.54 8.48
C LEU A 200 -20.31 6.06 9.83
N THR A 201 -20.31 5.20 10.85
CA THR A 201 -19.81 5.47 12.20
C THR A 201 -19.15 4.22 12.79
N GLY A 202 -18.42 4.36 13.90
CA GLY A 202 -17.88 3.21 14.65
C GLY A 202 -16.65 2.51 14.04
N LEU A 203 -16.13 2.99 12.91
CA LEU A 203 -14.84 2.54 12.34
C LEU A 203 -13.79 3.66 12.44
N PRO A 204 -12.49 3.30 12.50
CA PRO A 204 -11.41 4.28 12.40
C PRO A 204 -11.52 5.07 11.10
N MET A 205 -11.62 6.39 11.22
CA MET A 205 -11.71 7.31 10.08
C MET A 205 -10.90 8.56 10.34
N ILE A 206 -10.30 9.11 9.27
CA ILE A 206 -9.55 10.36 9.36
C ILE A 206 -10.06 11.36 8.33
N SER A 207 -10.45 12.54 8.81
CA SER A 207 -10.85 13.65 7.95
C SER A 207 -9.62 14.38 7.40
N LEU A 208 -9.79 15.07 6.27
CA LEU A 208 -8.72 15.89 5.71
C LEU A 208 -8.15 16.92 6.72
N PRO A 209 -8.97 17.69 7.48
CA PRO A 209 -8.44 18.57 8.52
C PRO A 209 -7.62 17.84 9.60
N LYS A 210 -8.09 16.68 10.07
CA LYS A 210 -7.35 15.88 11.07
C LYS A 210 -6.04 15.32 10.51
N TYR A 211 -6.05 14.87 9.24
CA TYR A 211 -4.84 14.43 8.53
C TYR A 211 -3.83 15.57 8.39
N LEU A 212 -4.25 16.75 7.94
CA LEU A 212 -3.38 17.93 7.82
C LEU A 212 -2.85 18.38 9.19
N TYR A 213 -3.70 18.42 10.22
CA TYR A 213 -3.30 18.72 11.59
C TYR A 213 -2.24 17.74 12.11
N SER A 214 -2.44 16.44 11.87
CA SER A 214 -1.51 15.39 12.27
C SER A 214 -0.14 15.56 11.61
N ARG A 215 -0.12 15.86 10.31
CA ARG A 215 1.12 16.04 9.55
C ARG A 215 1.85 17.34 9.87
N PHE A 216 1.14 18.47 9.86
CA PHE A 216 1.77 19.79 9.89
C PHE A 216 1.86 20.38 11.30
N VAL A 217 0.88 20.12 12.17
CA VAL A 217 0.87 20.67 13.54
C VAL A 217 1.50 19.70 14.54
N LYS A 218 1.11 18.42 14.48
CA LYS A 218 1.74 17.38 15.34
C LYS A 218 3.09 16.91 14.80
N GLY A 219 3.40 17.23 13.54
CA GLY A 219 4.69 16.95 12.92
C GLY A 219 4.90 15.46 12.63
N ILE A 220 3.80 14.71 12.41
CA ILE A 220 3.85 13.29 12.06
C ILE A 220 4.37 13.13 10.63
N ARG A 221 5.36 12.25 10.45
CA ARG A 221 6.05 11.96 9.19
C ARG A 221 5.98 10.48 8.91
N ILE A 222 5.92 10.14 7.63
CA ILE A 222 6.01 8.75 7.16
C ILE A 222 7.32 8.63 6.41
N THR A 223 8.11 7.62 6.76
CA THR A 223 9.38 7.30 6.10
C THR A 223 9.27 5.91 5.49
N ASN A 224 9.45 5.83 4.17
CA ASN A 224 9.65 4.57 3.46
C ASN A 224 11.08 4.10 3.70
N LEU A 225 11.28 3.26 4.72
CA LEU A 225 12.64 2.93 5.19
C LEU A 225 13.42 2.11 4.16
N LEU A 226 12.73 1.26 3.39
CA LEU A 226 13.36 0.40 2.39
C LEU A 226 13.96 1.20 1.22
N ASP A 227 13.48 2.40 0.94
CA ASP A 227 14.03 3.27 -0.11
C ASP A 227 15.47 3.74 0.21
N TYR A 228 15.92 3.60 1.46
CA TYR A 228 17.29 3.89 1.88
C TYR A 228 18.24 2.70 1.78
N TYR A 229 17.74 1.53 1.37
CA TYR A 229 18.50 0.30 1.19
C TYR A 229 18.53 -0.12 -0.29
N GLU A 230 19.49 -0.96 -0.68
CA GLU A 230 19.36 -1.75 -1.89
C GLU A 230 18.42 -2.92 -1.60
N TYR A 231 17.13 -2.66 -1.78
CA TYR A 231 16.09 -3.60 -1.39
C TYR A 231 15.76 -4.56 -2.53
N ASP A 232 16.09 -5.84 -2.33
CA ASP A 232 15.66 -6.95 -3.17
C ASP A 232 14.62 -7.81 -2.42
N ARG A 233 13.45 -8.03 -3.03
CA ARG A 233 12.36 -8.77 -2.40
C ARG A 233 12.69 -10.26 -2.26
N GLY A 234 13.34 -10.85 -3.25
CA GLY A 234 13.66 -12.28 -3.25
C GLY A 234 14.69 -12.63 -2.19
N GLU A 235 15.75 -11.83 -2.08
CA GLU A 235 16.75 -11.99 -1.02
C GLU A 235 16.17 -11.69 0.37
N ALA A 236 15.25 -10.72 0.46
CA ALA A 236 14.52 -10.47 1.71
C ALA A 236 13.70 -11.67 2.16
N ILE A 237 13.00 -12.36 1.26
CA ILE A 237 12.23 -13.57 1.59
C ILE A 237 13.16 -14.64 2.14
N LYS A 238 14.20 -15.04 1.40
CA LYS A 238 15.17 -16.07 1.83
C LYS A 238 15.74 -15.77 3.21
N LEU A 239 16.15 -14.53 3.43
CA LEU A 239 16.71 -14.08 4.70
C LEU A 239 15.70 -14.19 5.86
N LEU A 240 14.44 -13.84 5.62
CA LEU A 240 13.38 -13.94 6.62
C LEU A 240 13.02 -15.40 6.90
N GLU A 241 13.00 -16.26 5.89
CA GLU A 241 12.79 -17.71 6.02
C GLU A 241 13.90 -18.33 6.89
N GLU A 242 15.16 -18.08 6.54
CA GLU A 242 16.33 -18.61 7.23
C GLU A 242 16.43 -18.14 8.69
N LYS A 243 16.17 -16.85 8.96
CA LYS A 243 16.37 -16.26 10.30
C LYS A 243 15.17 -16.40 11.23
N TYR A 244 13.95 -16.37 10.70
CA TYR A 244 12.73 -16.23 11.49
C TYR A 244 11.67 -17.29 11.17
N GLY A 245 11.95 -18.22 10.25
CA GLY A 245 10.96 -19.20 9.80
C GLY A 245 9.78 -18.56 9.10
N TYR A 246 9.99 -17.44 8.41
CA TYR A 246 8.97 -16.80 7.59
C TYR A 246 8.37 -17.78 6.56
N THR A 247 7.10 -17.62 6.21
CA THR A 247 6.45 -18.37 5.13
C THR A 247 6.15 -17.41 3.97
N ASP A 248 6.72 -17.67 2.79
CA ASP A 248 6.35 -16.93 1.58
C ASP A 248 4.88 -17.19 1.23
N TYR A 249 4.16 -16.09 1.01
CA TYR A 249 2.73 -16.07 0.69
C TYR A 249 2.47 -15.79 -0.80
N GLY A 250 3.52 -15.59 -1.61
CA GLY A 250 3.41 -15.44 -3.06
C GLY A 250 3.53 -13.99 -3.53
N LEU A 251 2.54 -13.51 -4.29
CA LEU A 251 2.62 -12.19 -4.94
C LEU A 251 2.39 -11.05 -3.94
N LYS A 252 2.77 -9.85 -4.35
CA LYS A 252 2.62 -8.63 -3.55
C LYS A 252 1.15 -8.42 -3.11
N HIS A 253 0.93 -8.19 -1.81
CA HIS A 253 -0.36 -7.99 -1.14
C HIS A 253 -1.24 -9.23 -0.97
N GLU A 254 -0.77 -10.43 -1.32
CA GLU A 254 -1.50 -11.68 -1.10
C GLU A 254 -1.50 -12.16 0.37
N GLU A 255 -0.94 -11.36 1.29
CA GLU A 255 -1.10 -11.58 2.74
C GLU A 255 -2.56 -11.41 3.23
N SER A 256 -3.43 -10.81 2.39
CA SER A 256 -4.85 -10.57 2.65
C SER A 256 -5.72 -11.32 1.63
N ASN A 257 -6.64 -12.16 2.13
CA ASN A 257 -7.57 -12.94 1.31
C ASN A 257 -8.46 -12.04 0.42
N PHE A 258 -8.93 -10.92 0.96
CA PHE A 258 -9.74 -9.97 0.20
C PHE A 258 -8.93 -9.27 -0.88
N THR A 259 -7.69 -8.90 -0.58
CA THR A 259 -6.83 -8.22 -1.54
C THR A 259 -6.40 -9.14 -2.67
N LYS A 260 -6.12 -10.41 -2.37
CA LYS A 260 -5.88 -11.45 -3.37
C LYS A 260 -7.09 -11.59 -4.30
N TRP A 261 -8.30 -11.77 -3.76
CA TRP A 261 -9.52 -11.85 -4.56
C TRP A 261 -9.78 -10.57 -5.39
N PHE A 262 -9.59 -9.40 -4.81
CA PHE A 262 -9.78 -8.12 -5.49
C PHE A 262 -8.80 -7.95 -6.66
N GLN A 263 -7.52 -8.18 -6.43
CA GLN A 263 -6.47 -7.97 -7.43
C GLN A 263 -6.47 -9.03 -8.53
N ASN A 264 -6.77 -10.29 -8.18
CA ASN A 264 -6.62 -11.44 -9.08
C ASN A 264 -7.93 -11.88 -9.75
N PHE A 265 -9.09 -11.50 -9.19
CA PHE A 265 -10.39 -11.77 -9.81
C PHE A 265 -11.15 -10.50 -10.19
N TYR A 266 -11.43 -9.61 -9.22
CA TYR A 266 -12.35 -8.49 -9.47
C TYR A 266 -11.81 -7.52 -10.53
N LEU A 267 -10.56 -7.08 -10.41
CA LEU A 267 -9.95 -6.18 -11.39
C LEU A 267 -9.82 -6.82 -12.79
N PRO A 268 -9.28 -8.04 -12.95
CA PRO A 268 -9.14 -8.65 -14.27
C PRO A 268 -10.50 -8.99 -14.91
N ALA A 269 -11.40 -9.65 -14.19
CA ALA A 269 -12.68 -10.10 -14.75
C ALA A 269 -13.65 -8.94 -15.01
N LYS A 270 -13.70 -7.93 -14.13
CA LYS A 270 -14.65 -6.82 -14.25
C LYS A 270 -14.08 -5.64 -15.01
N PHE A 271 -12.81 -5.30 -14.86
CA PHE A 271 -12.22 -4.09 -15.45
C PHE A 271 -11.17 -4.36 -16.52
N ASN A 272 -10.82 -5.62 -16.77
CA ASN A 272 -9.70 -5.98 -17.64
C ASN A 272 -8.41 -5.26 -17.18
N LEU A 273 -8.19 -5.22 -15.87
CA LEU A 273 -7.00 -4.63 -15.26
C LEU A 273 -6.26 -5.71 -14.46
N ASP A 274 -5.01 -5.96 -14.84
CA ASP A 274 -4.16 -6.92 -14.15
C ASP A 274 -3.17 -6.18 -13.24
N LYS A 275 -3.35 -6.33 -11.92
CA LYS A 275 -2.51 -5.66 -10.93
C LYS A 275 -1.05 -6.16 -10.96
N ARG A 276 -0.81 -7.34 -11.52
CA ARG A 276 0.55 -7.88 -11.69
C ARG A 276 1.35 -7.04 -12.69
N LYS A 277 0.74 -6.43 -13.70
CA LYS A 277 1.46 -5.58 -14.69
C LYS A 277 2.24 -4.42 -14.05
N PRO A 278 1.64 -3.54 -13.23
CA PRO A 278 2.40 -2.51 -12.52
C PRO A 278 3.43 -3.06 -11.52
N HIS A 279 3.11 -4.12 -10.77
CA HIS A 279 4.06 -4.74 -9.84
C HIS A 279 5.27 -5.33 -10.57
N PHE A 280 5.05 -6.16 -11.60
CA PHE A 280 6.12 -6.72 -12.43
C PHE A 280 6.89 -5.64 -13.17
N SER A 281 6.23 -4.57 -13.62
CA SER A 281 6.93 -3.44 -14.23
C SER A 281 7.87 -2.74 -13.24
N SER A 282 7.50 -2.64 -11.96
CA SER A 282 8.39 -2.14 -10.91
C SER A 282 9.58 -3.08 -10.71
N LEU A 283 9.34 -4.39 -10.61
CA LEU A 283 10.41 -5.40 -10.48
C LEU A 283 11.36 -5.45 -11.69
N ILE A 284 10.86 -5.23 -12.91
CA ILE A 284 11.69 -5.14 -14.11
C ILE A 284 12.57 -3.88 -14.06
N ASN A 285 12.00 -2.73 -13.68
CA ASN A 285 12.78 -1.49 -13.61
C ASN A 285 13.77 -1.47 -12.43
N SER A 286 13.53 -2.24 -11.37
CA SER A 286 14.49 -2.44 -10.27
C SER A 286 15.47 -3.59 -10.50
N GLY A 287 15.40 -4.28 -11.66
CA GLY A 287 16.31 -5.36 -12.02
C GLY A 287 16.03 -6.71 -11.33
N GLN A 288 14.93 -6.84 -10.62
CA GLN A 288 14.55 -8.04 -9.85
C GLN A 288 13.75 -9.07 -10.68
N MET A 289 13.31 -8.71 -11.89
CA MET A 289 12.55 -9.59 -12.77
C MET A 289 12.91 -9.36 -14.24
N LYS A 290 13.05 -10.44 -15.00
CA LYS A 290 13.18 -10.36 -16.47
C LYS A 290 11.82 -10.12 -17.11
N ARG A 291 11.78 -9.28 -18.15
CA ARG A 291 10.55 -8.96 -18.88
C ARG A 291 9.90 -10.19 -19.48
N GLU A 292 10.68 -11.14 -19.99
CA GLU A 292 10.20 -12.37 -20.60
C GLU A 292 9.46 -13.24 -19.59
N ASP A 293 9.97 -13.33 -18.36
CA ASP A 293 9.35 -14.12 -17.30
C ASP A 293 8.06 -13.47 -16.80
N ALA A 294 8.03 -12.13 -16.73
CA ALA A 294 6.79 -11.39 -16.47
C ALA A 294 5.72 -11.69 -17.53
N LEU A 295 6.08 -11.66 -18.82
CA LEU A 295 5.14 -11.95 -19.91
C LEU A 295 4.62 -13.40 -19.85
N LYS A 296 5.46 -14.38 -19.53
CA LYS A 296 5.03 -15.78 -19.33
C LYS A 296 4.00 -15.90 -18.20
N GLN A 297 4.22 -15.23 -17.07
CA GLN A 297 3.28 -15.25 -15.95
C GLN A 297 1.96 -14.54 -16.29
N LEU A 298 2.04 -13.40 -17.00
CA LEU A 298 0.88 -12.63 -17.43
C LEU A 298 0.05 -13.33 -18.53
N ALA A 299 0.60 -14.32 -19.23
CA ALA A 299 -0.14 -15.10 -20.21
C ALA A 299 -1.23 -15.98 -19.57
N GLN A 300 -1.14 -16.23 -18.26
CA GLN A 300 -2.14 -16.99 -17.51
C GLN A 300 -3.03 -16.04 -16.72
N PHE A 301 -4.32 -16.36 -16.62
CA PHE A 301 -5.23 -15.63 -15.73
C PHE A 301 -4.74 -15.77 -14.27
N PRO A 302 -4.77 -14.70 -13.45
CA PRO A 302 -4.31 -14.77 -12.08
C PRO A 302 -5.05 -15.83 -11.25
N THR A 303 -4.35 -16.49 -10.34
CA THR A 303 -4.96 -17.43 -9.39
C THR A 303 -5.61 -16.68 -8.23
N PHE A 304 -6.81 -17.09 -7.83
CA PHE A 304 -7.53 -16.50 -6.70
C PHE A 304 -8.36 -17.56 -5.98
N ASP A 305 -8.65 -17.30 -4.71
CA ASP A 305 -9.56 -18.11 -3.91
C ASP A 305 -10.97 -17.54 -4.05
N SER A 306 -11.94 -18.39 -4.36
CA SER A 306 -13.32 -17.94 -4.56
C SER A 306 -13.96 -17.48 -3.23
N MET A 307 -14.68 -16.37 -3.29
CA MET A 307 -15.52 -15.85 -2.21
C MET A 307 -17.00 -16.25 -2.34
N GLY A 308 -17.37 -17.00 -3.38
CA GLY A 308 -18.73 -17.51 -3.61
C GLY A 308 -19.74 -16.45 -4.04
N ASN A 309 -19.30 -15.26 -4.44
CA ASN A 309 -20.16 -14.13 -4.83
C ASN A 309 -19.80 -13.55 -6.21
N GLU A 310 -18.88 -14.17 -6.94
CA GLU A 310 -18.26 -13.68 -8.16
C GLU A 310 -19.31 -13.29 -9.22
N GLU A 311 -20.25 -14.19 -9.52
CA GLU A 311 -21.31 -13.93 -10.50
C GLU A 311 -22.17 -12.72 -10.13
N LYS A 312 -22.48 -12.57 -8.84
CA LYS A 312 -23.26 -11.44 -8.33
C LYS A 312 -22.48 -10.14 -8.47
N VAL A 313 -21.20 -10.16 -8.13
CA VAL A 313 -20.32 -8.99 -8.21
C VAL A 313 -20.12 -8.51 -9.64
N LEU A 314 -19.99 -9.44 -10.60
CA LEU A 314 -19.85 -9.10 -12.02
C LEU A 314 -21.10 -8.40 -12.57
N LYS A 315 -22.30 -8.72 -12.06
CA LYS A 315 -23.58 -8.11 -12.47
C LYS A 315 -23.76 -6.65 -12.02
N TYR A 316 -23.05 -6.18 -10.99
CA TYR A 316 -23.14 -4.76 -10.59
C TYR A 316 -22.66 -3.83 -11.71
N THR A 317 -23.29 -2.67 -11.88
CA THR A 317 -22.88 -1.68 -12.89
C THR A 317 -21.46 -1.20 -12.62
N LYS A 318 -20.59 -1.16 -13.63
CA LYS A 318 -19.26 -0.54 -13.49
C LYS A 318 -19.45 0.96 -13.30
N ARG A 319 -18.88 1.52 -12.23
CA ARG A 319 -18.95 2.96 -11.95
C ARG A 319 -17.58 3.56 -11.69
N ASP A 320 -17.45 4.83 -12.02
CA ASP A 320 -16.28 5.63 -11.67
C ASP A 320 -16.47 6.31 -10.30
N TYR A 321 -15.38 6.53 -9.56
CA TYR A 321 -15.44 7.24 -8.28
C TYR A 321 -15.98 8.68 -8.43
N LYS A 322 -15.90 9.26 -9.64
CA LYS A 322 -16.44 10.58 -9.97
C LYS A 322 -17.97 10.64 -9.92
N GLU A 323 -18.65 9.50 -10.01
CA GLU A 323 -20.10 9.43 -9.86
C GLU A 323 -20.55 9.63 -8.40
N TYR A 324 -19.61 9.56 -7.45
CA TYR A 324 -19.85 9.76 -6.03
C TYR A 324 -19.25 11.09 -5.56
N PRO A 325 -19.91 11.81 -4.63
CA PRO A 325 -19.35 13.00 -4.00
C PRO A 325 -17.95 12.74 -3.44
N ASN A 326 -16.95 13.45 -4.00
CA ASN A 326 -15.55 13.31 -3.62
C ASN A 326 -14.87 14.69 -3.52
N ASN A 327 -13.58 14.69 -3.20
CA ASN A 327 -12.71 15.86 -3.04
C ASN A 327 -11.50 15.80 -3.98
N GLU A 328 -11.60 15.14 -5.13
CA GLU A 328 -10.49 14.98 -6.10
C GLU A 328 -9.77 16.30 -6.39
N LYS A 329 -10.52 17.34 -6.79
CA LYS A 329 -9.95 18.66 -7.11
C LYS A 329 -9.15 19.27 -5.95
N LEU A 330 -9.62 19.09 -4.71
CA LEU A 330 -8.94 19.61 -3.52
C LEU A 330 -7.65 18.82 -3.27
N TRP A 331 -7.69 17.50 -3.40
CA TRP A 331 -6.50 16.66 -3.22
C TRP A 331 -5.45 16.88 -4.30
N ASP A 332 -5.86 17.11 -5.55
CA ASP A 332 -4.96 17.49 -6.65
C ASP A 332 -4.29 18.84 -6.39
N PHE A 333 -5.07 19.83 -5.93
CA PHE A 333 -4.54 21.12 -5.54
C PHE A 333 -3.49 21.00 -4.42
N LEU A 334 -3.83 20.28 -3.34
CA LEU A 334 -2.90 20.06 -2.21
C LEU A 334 -1.63 19.33 -2.64
N SER A 335 -1.75 18.35 -3.54
CA SER A 335 -0.60 17.61 -4.06
C SER A 335 0.34 18.49 -4.88
N LYS A 336 -0.21 19.39 -5.72
CA LYS A 336 0.57 20.39 -6.48
C LYS A 336 1.27 21.37 -5.55
N VAL A 337 0.58 21.88 -4.54
CA VAL A 337 1.16 22.80 -3.55
C VAL A 337 2.31 22.13 -2.79
N TYR A 338 2.11 20.90 -2.33
CA TYR A 338 3.13 20.15 -1.61
C TYR A 338 4.37 19.87 -2.48
N ALA A 339 4.18 19.43 -3.73
CA ALA A 339 5.28 19.19 -4.67
C ALA A 339 6.13 20.45 -4.91
N ASN A 340 5.49 21.62 -5.00
CA ASN A 340 6.19 22.89 -5.16
C ASN A 340 6.94 23.33 -3.90
N LEU A 341 6.45 22.99 -2.70
CA LEU A 341 7.14 23.29 -1.44
C LEU A 341 8.36 22.40 -1.21
N VAL A 342 8.30 21.13 -1.63
CA VAL A 342 9.42 20.19 -1.51
C VAL A 342 10.53 20.54 -2.51
N LYS A 343 10.20 20.89 -3.76
CA LYS A 343 11.19 21.31 -4.79
C LYS A 343 11.95 22.61 -4.48
N ARG A 344 11.50 23.39 -3.49
CA ARG A 344 12.11 24.67 -3.09
C ARG A 344 13.03 24.54 -1.86
N LYS A 345 13.12 23.36 -1.28
CA LYS A 345 14.08 23.00 -0.23
C LYS A 345 15.19 22.18 -0.83
#